data_AF-A0A822DA95-F1
#
_entry.id   AF-A0A822DA95-F1
#
_cell.length_a   1.000
_cell.length_b   1.000
_cell.length_c   1.000
_cell.angle_alpha   90.00
_cell.angle_beta   90.00
_cell.angle_gamma   90.00
#
_symmetry.space_group_name_H-M   'P 1'
#
loop_
_entity.id
_entity.type
_entity.pdbx_description
1 polymer ?
#
loop_
_entity_poly.entity_id
_entity_poly.type
_entity_poly.pdbx_seq_one_letter_code
_entity_poly.pdbx_strand_id
1 'polypeptide(L)'
;MNITWQTNNAIVIVNFTNKYFSVEELYIDKKNNFFFIDKYNNKIQKYSSWGIINIISQGLMEPKSIYVDSSTDDIYILDMNSNSMENIYRVQLWQQNSANGIVLINGTGKSNSMIVDQNLNIYISEYDNNRIKKWLKHTNYTISITVIGNGWDYYGNYLLSNLDKFYLDEKNEIIYIVNFKKSHIIKWRLGNEKRTGEIIYSNQILSSVLGVTFDCNMNIYFFNSSSDGIYQINILTNQIRKIVTWTANYNIQSKSIQGFKFDSFGNLYLHIM
;
A
#
# COMPACT_ATOMS: atom_id res chain seq x y z
N MET A 1 -22.66 12.70 8.44
CA MET A 1 -21.40 12.68 9.20
C MET A 1 -20.50 13.75 8.62
N ASN A 2 -20.02 14.67 9.45
CA ASN A 2 -19.26 15.84 9.03
C ASN A 2 -17.77 15.50 8.95
N ILE A 3 -17.21 15.51 7.75
CA ILE A 3 -15.77 15.54 7.56
C ILE A 3 -15.33 16.98 7.78
N THR A 4 -14.60 17.21 8.86
CA THR A 4 -14.05 18.53 9.18
C THR A 4 -12.67 18.65 8.58
N TRP A 5 -12.54 19.46 7.54
CA TRP A 5 -11.26 19.86 7.00
C TRP A 5 -10.61 20.86 7.96
N GLN A 6 -9.49 20.50 8.56
CA GLN A 6 -8.59 21.47 9.19
C GLN A 6 -7.34 21.55 8.33
N THR A 7 -7.15 22.70 7.68
CA THR A 7 -5.92 23.01 6.96
C THR A 7 -5.05 23.90 7.83
N ASN A 8 -3.98 23.34 8.37
CA ASN A 8 -2.86 24.12 8.90
C ASN A 8 -1.61 23.63 8.17
N ASN A 9 -1.01 24.51 7.37
CA ASN A 9 0.33 24.30 6.78
C ASN A 9 0.55 22.90 6.17
N ALA A 10 -0.17 22.57 5.09
CA ALA A 10 0.01 21.34 4.27
C ALA A 10 -0.45 20.00 4.89
N ILE A 11 -1.17 20.00 6.02
CA ILE A 11 -1.80 18.80 6.58
C ILE A 11 -3.31 18.88 6.45
N VAL A 12 -3.92 17.81 5.96
CA VAL A 12 -5.35 17.65 5.72
C VAL A 12 -5.87 16.50 6.57
N ILE A 13 -6.50 16.82 7.69
CA ILE A 13 -7.08 15.78 8.57
C ILE A 13 -8.41 15.32 7.99
N VAL A 14 -8.56 14.01 7.71
CA VAL A 14 -9.82 13.43 7.25
C VAL A 14 -10.36 12.48 8.30
N ASN A 15 -11.27 12.99 9.13
CA ASN A 15 -11.97 12.16 10.09
C ASN A 15 -13.05 11.33 9.40
N PHE A 16 -12.70 10.11 9.02
CA PHE A 16 -13.69 9.09 8.70
C PHE A 16 -14.32 8.64 10.01
N THR A 17 -15.61 8.89 10.17
CA THR A 17 -16.41 8.36 11.27
C THR A 17 -16.68 6.85 11.12
N ASN A 18 -16.21 6.24 10.03
CA ASN A 18 -16.25 4.80 9.84
C ASN A 18 -15.02 4.15 10.50
N LYS A 19 -15.23 3.59 11.69
CA LYS A 19 -14.26 2.88 12.55
C LYS A 19 -13.54 1.68 11.87
N TYR A 20 -13.95 1.31 10.66
CA TYR A 20 -13.61 0.04 10.02
C TYR A 20 -12.70 0.18 8.79
N PHE A 21 -12.08 1.36 8.61
CA PHE A 21 -11.22 1.69 7.48
C PHE A 21 -9.73 1.41 7.75
N SER A 22 -9.05 0.77 6.78
CA SER A 22 -7.59 0.62 6.75
C SER A 22 -6.95 1.59 5.76
N VAL A 23 -6.27 2.62 6.25
CA VAL A 23 -5.65 3.68 5.41
C VAL A 23 -4.42 3.22 4.64
N GLU A 24 -3.81 2.11 5.04
CA GLU A 24 -2.66 1.53 4.34
C GLU A 24 -2.92 1.20 2.86
N GLU A 25 -4.18 1.27 2.42
CA GLU A 25 -4.68 0.93 1.07
C GLU A 25 -5.64 2.01 0.55
N LEU A 26 -5.49 3.26 1.01
CA LEU A 26 -6.20 4.40 0.45
C LEU A 26 -5.67 4.67 -0.97
N TYR A 27 -6.53 4.95 -1.95
CA TYR A 27 -6.16 5.55 -3.22
C TYR A 27 -6.81 6.93 -3.37
N ILE A 28 -6.08 7.90 -3.92
CA ILE A 28 -6.57 9.26 -4.15
C ILE A 28 -6.56 9.50 -5.65
N ASP A 29 -7.74 9.76 -6.25
CA ASP A 29 -7.83 10.08 -7.68
C ASP A 29 -7.51 11.56 -7.95
N LYS A 30 -7.40 11.93 -9.23
CA LYS A 30 -7.11 13.31 -9.67
C LYS A 30 -8.20 14.32 -9.30
N LYS A 31 -9.38 13.86 -8.87
CA LYS A 31 -10.51 14.69 -8.41
C LYS A 31 -10.56 14.75 -6.87
N ASN A 32 -9.51 14.30 -6.18
CA ASN A 32 -9.42 14.20 -4.72
C ASN A 32 -10.53 13.32 -4.11
N ASN A 33 -11.00 12.31 -4.83
CA ASN A 33 -11.81 11.27 -4.23
C ASN A 33 -10.91 10.21 -3.61
N PHE A 34 -11.38 9.66 -2.50
CA PHE A 34 -10.67 8.69 -1.68
C PHE A 34 -11.32 7.33 -1.84
N PHE A 35 -10.60 6.39 -2.43
CA PHE A 35 -11.01 5.01 -2.53
C PHE A 35 -10.37 4.23 -1.40
N PHE A 36 -11.12 3.34 -0.79
CA PHE A 36 -10.63 2.59 0.34
C PHE A 36 -11.31 1.26 0.57
N ILE A 37 -10.60 0.39 1.28
CA ILE A 37 -11.08 -0.89 1.74
C ILE A 37 -11.73 -0.76 3.12
N ASP A 38 -13.01 -1.13 3.20
CA ASP A 38 -13.66 -1.50 4.45
C ASP A 38 -13.40 -2.98 4.69
N LYS A 39 -12.33 -3.27 5.46
CA LYS A 39 -11.81 -4.63 5.67
C LYS A 39 -12.77 -5.52 6.46
N TYR A 40 -13.67 -4.94 7.25
CA TYR A 40 -14.61 -5.71 8.08
C TYR A 40 -15.86 -6.10 7.32
N ASN A 41 -16.28 -5.26 6.37
CA ASN A 41 -17.45 -5.53 5.54
C ASN A 41 -17.10 -6.10 4.17
N ASN A 42 -15.81 -6.25 3.84
CA ASN A 42 -15.31 -6.68 2.53
C ASN A 42 -15.85 -5.82 1.40
N LYS A 43 -15.77 -4.50 1.55
CA LYS A 43 -16.28 -3.52 0.58
C LYS A 43 -15.20 -2.57 0.13
N ILE A 44 -15.36 -2.05 -1.08
CA ILE A 44 -14.65 -0.85 -1.50
C ILE A 44 -15.62 0.32 -1.45
N GLN A 45 -15.18 1.40 -0.82
CA GLN A 45 -15.92 2.64 -0.68
C GLN A 45 -15.15 3.79 -1.35
N LYS A 46 -15.89 4.75 -1.87
CA LYS A 46 -15.38 6.01 -2.41
C LYS A 46 -15.93 7.15 -1.56
N TYR A 47 -15.06 7.96 -0.98
CA TYR A 47 -15.42 9.25 -0.43
C TYR A 47 -15.17 10.34 -1.48
N SER A 48 -16.19 11.17 -1.71
CA SER A 48 -16.20 12.26 -2.68
C SER A 48 -16.80 13.52 -2.05
N SER A 49 -16.86 14.62 -2.82
CA SER A 49 -17.59 15.83 -2.42
C SER A 49 -19.08 15.59 -2.11
N TRP A 50 -19.65 14.48 -2.59
CA TRP A 50 -21.04 14.08 -2.37
C TRP A 50 -21.21 13.12 -1.17
N GLY A 51 -20.13 12.80 -0.46
CA GLY A 51 -20.13 11.86 0.65
C GLY A 51 -19.54 10.49 0.29
N ILE A 52 -19.80 9.50 1.15
CA ILE A 52 -19.32 8.13 1.02
C ILE A 52 -20.29 7.32 0.16
N ILE A 53 -19.76 6.62 -0.85
CA ILE A 53 -20.50 5.77 -1.77
C ILE A 53 -19.88 4.37 -1.71
N ASN A 54 -20.72 3.33 -1.57
CA ASN A 54 -20.28 1.95 -1.77
C ASN A 54 -20.14 1.71 -3.27
N ILE A 55 -18.92 1.53 -3.76
CA ILE A 55 -18.68 1.26 -5.18
C ILE A 55 -18.62 -0.24 -5.46
N ILE A 56 -18.18 -1.04 -4.48
CA ILE A 56 -18.19 -2.50 -4.54
C ILE A 56 -18.70 -3.02 -3.19
N SER A 57 -19.85 -3.68 -3.22
CA SER A 57 -20.60 -4.07 -2.02
C SER A 57 -20.67 -5.58 -1.78
N GLN A 58 -20.22 -6.38 -2.75
CA GLN A 58 -20.28 -7.85 -2.75
C GLN A 58 -19.18 -8.43 -3.66
N GLY A 59 -18.95 -9.74 -3.59
CA GLY A 59 -17.98 -10.44 -4.46
C GLY A 59 -16.53 -10.38 -3.99
N LEU A 60 -16.27 -9.74 -2.85
CA LEU A 60 -14.98 -9.72 -2.16
C LEU A 60 -15.05 -10.54 -0.87
N MET A 61 -13.90 -11.02 -0.40
CA MET A 61 -13.81 -11.89 0.78
C MET A 61 -12.84 -11.41 1.85
N GLU A 62 -11.66 -10.95 1.45
CA GLU A 62 -10.73 -10.27 2.34
C GLU A 62 -9.83 -9.38 1.47
N PRO A 63 -10.37 -8.25 0.98
CA PRO A 63 -9.60 -7.32 0.16
C PRO A 63 -8.40 -6.81 0.95
N LYS A 64 -7.20 -7.01 0.40
CA LYS A 64 -5.93 -6.61 1.00
C LYS A 64 -5.36 -5.36 0.40
N SER A 65 -5.56 -5.15 -0.91
CA SER A 65 -4.96 -4.00 -1.60
C SER A 65 -5.77 -3.53 -2.79
N ILE A 66 -5.72 -2.22 -3.09
CA ILE A 66 -6.40 -1.62 -4.23
C ILE A 66 -5.46 -0.75 -5.08
N TYR A 67 -5.74 -0.75 -6.38
CA TYR A 67 -5.21 0.23 -7.32
C TYR A 67 -6.36 0.73 -8.21
N VAL A 68 -6.40 2.02 -8.47
CA VAL A 68 -7.37 2.61 -9.40
C VAL A 68 -6.60 3.15 -10.60
N ASP A 69 -6.98 2.69 -11.79
CA ASP A 69 -6.45 3.23 -13.03
C ASP A 69 -7.03 4.63 -13.25
N SER A 70 -6.20 5.66 -13.12
CA SER A 70 -6.66 7.05 -13.23
C SER A 70 -7.17 7.45 -14.62
N SER A 71 -6.94 6.60 -15.64
CA SER A 71 -7.38 6.84 -17.01
C SER A 71 -8.78 6.29 -17.29
N THR A 72 -9.12 5.13 -16.71
CA THR A 72 -10.41 4.45 -16.91
C THR A 72 -11.31 4.47 -15.68
N ASP A 73 -10.76 4.83 -14.51
CA ASP A 73 -11.33 4.64 -13.17
C ASP A 73 -11.63 3.16 -12.84
N ASP A 74 -11.01 2.22 -13.53
CA ASP A 74 -11.10 0.79 -13.22
C ASP A 74 -10.36 0.46 -11.93
N ILE A 75 -10.90 -0.47 -11.13
CA ILE A 75 -10.36 -0.81 -9.82
C ILE A 75 -9.81 -2.23 -9.82
N TYR A 76 -8.52 -2.33 -9.55
CA TYR A 76 -7.81 -3.58 -9.35
C TYR A 76 -7.78 -3.89 -7.87
N ILE A 77 -8.16 -5.10 -7.48
CA ILE A 77 -8.29 -5.50 -6.08
C ILE A 77 -7.55 -6.80 -5.86
N LEU A 78 -6.58 -6.79 -4.96
CA LEU A 78 -6.02 -8.00 -4.37
C LEU A 78 -6.96 -8.49 -3.27
N ASP A 79 -7.54 -9.66 -3.45
CA ASP A 79 -8.59 -10.23 -2.62
C ASP A 79 -8.30 -11.70 -2.32
N MET A 80 -8.73 -12.18 -1.14
CA MET A 80 -8.65 -13.60 -0.82
C MET A 80 -9.63 -14.39 -1.68
N ASN A 81 -9.22 -15.54 -2.21
CA ASN A 81 -10.10 -16.39 -3.00
C ASN A 81 -10.94 -17.30 -2.09
N SER A 82 -12.26 -17.09 -2.12
CA SER A 82 -13.28 -17.87 -1.40
C SER A 82 -13.23 -19.37 -1.60
N ASN A 83 -12.76 -19.80 -2.76
CA ASN A 83 -12.81 -21.20 -3.16
C ASN A 83 -11.52 -21.96 -2.85
N SER A 84 -10.59 -21.34 -2.11
CA SER A 84 -9.31 -21.94 -1.76
C SER A 84 -9.28 -22.35 -0.29
N MET A 85 -9.05 -23.65 -0.05
CA MET A 85 -8.72 -24.17 1.28
C MET A 85 -7.31 -23.76 1.75
N GLU A 86 -6.51 -23.13 0.88
CA GLU A 86 -5.08 -22.87 1.10
C GLU A 86 -4.73 -21.36 1.26
N ASN A 87 -5.72 -20.49 1.51
CA ASN A 87 -5.52 -19.03 1.62
C ASN A 87 -4.82 -18.42 0.38
N ILE A 88 -5.24 -18.85 -0.81
CA ILE A 88 -4.78 -18.30 -2.08
C ILE A 88 -5.44 -16.94 -2.33
N TYR A 89 -4.69 -16.02 -2.92
CA TYR A 89 -5.20 -14.71 -3.32
C TYR A 89 -5.41 -14.63 -4.84
N ARG A 90 -6.27 -13.70 -5.23
CA ARG A 90 -6.61 -13.35 -6.62
C ARG A 90 -6.54 -11.85 -6.82
N VAL A 91 -6.35 -11.44 -8.07
CA VAL A 91 -6.57 -10.05 -8.47
C VAL A 91 -7.84 -9.98 -9.30
N GLN A 92 -8.77 -9.13 -8.87
CA GLN A 92 -10.00 -8.83 -9.58
C GLN A 92 -9.92 -7.44 -10.22
N LEU A 93 -10.44 -7.30 -11.45
CA LEU A 93 -10.70 -6.04 -12.13
C LEU A 93 -12.18 -5.71 -12.02
N TRP A 94 -12.49 -4.55 -11.49
CA TRP A 94 -13.84 -4.01 -11.41
C TRP A 94 -13.93 -2.77 -12.28
N GLN A 95 -14.63 -2.92 -13.40
CA GLN A 95 -14.91 -1.79 -14.29
C GLN A 95 -16.01 -0.92 -13.70
N GLN A 96 -16.05 0.36 -14.10
CA GLN A 96 -17.09 1.27 -13.65
C GLN A 96 -18.50 0.69 -13.91
N ASN A 97 -19.35 0.76 -12.88
CA ASN A 97 -20.74 0.30 -12.91
C ASN A 97 -20.92 -1.20 -13.18
N SER A 98 -19.86 -2.01 -13.15
CA SER A 98 -19.97 -3.46 -13.27
C SER A 98 -20.54 -4.08 -12.00
N ALA A 99 -21.47 -5.01 -12.18
CA ALA A 99 -22.06 -5.76 -11.06
C ALA A 99 -21.11 -6.81 -10.46
N ASN A 100 -20.09 -7.24 -11.23
CA ASN A 100 -19.15 -8.30 -10.86
C ASN A 100 -17.73 -7.94 -11.27
N GLY A 101 -16.75 -8.43 -10.50
CA GLY A 101 -15.34 -8.38 -10.84
C GLY A 101 -14.91 -9.47 -11.82
N ILE A 102 -13.92 -9.16 -12.64
CA ILE A 102 -13.26 -10.09 -13.56
C ILE A 102 -11.97 -10.57 -12.90
N VAL A 103 -11.79 -11.88 -12.75
CA VAL A 103 -10.53 -12.42 -12.21
C VAL A 103 -9.43 -12.33 -13.26
N LEU A 104 -8.42 -11.50 -13.00
CA LEU A 104 -7.24 -11.33 -13.86
C LEU A 104 -6.12 -12.31 -13.50
N ILE A 105 -5.91 -12.51 -12.20
CA ILE A 105 -4.88 -13.39 -11.66
C ILE A 105 -5.57 -14.28 -10.63
N ASN A 106 -5.38 -15.59 -10.76
CA ASN A 106 -5.85 -16.56 -9.79
C ASN A 106 -4.67 -17.43 -9.36
N GLY A 107 -4.52 -17.72 -8.07
CA GLY A 107 -3.43 -18.60 -7.63
C GLY A 107 -2.16 -17.89 -7.17
N THR A 108 -2.25 -16.72 -6.51
CA THR A 108 -1.06 -16.17 -5.82
C THR A 108 -0.93 -16.80 -4.44
N GLY A 109 0.29 -16.94 -3.93
CA GLY A 109 0.51 -17.33 -2.53
C GLY A 109 -0.07 -16.29 -1.56
N LYS A 110 0.11 -16.49 -0.26
CA LYS A 110 -0.41 -15.53 0.72
C LYS A 110 0.18 -14.14 0.47
N SER A 111 -0.69 -13.17 0.22
CA SER A 111 -0.32 -11.86 -0.32
C SER A 111 -0.79 -10.71 0.56
N ASN A 112 0.02 -9.65 0.68
CA ASN A 112 -0.30 -8.49 1.53
C ASN A 112 -0.50 -7.19 0.75
N SER A 113 0.24 -7.00 -0.35
CA SER A 113 0.26 -5.72 -1.07
C SER A 113 0.32 -5.95 -2.57
N MET A 114 -0.31 -5.05 -3.32
CA MET A 114 -0.28 -5.01 -4.77
C MET A 114 0.12 -3.61 -5.26
N ILE A 115 0.93 -3.53 -6.30
CA ILE A 115 1.23 -2.29 -7.02
C ILE A 115 1.09 -2.55 -8.51
N VAL A 116 0.62 -1.55 -9.25
CA VAL A 116 0.44 -1.62 -10.70
C VAL A 116 1.32 -0.55 -11.35
N ASP A 117 2.13 -0.96 -12.34
CA ASP A 117 3.02 -0.05 -13.08
C ASP A 117 2.26 0.69 -14.22
N GLN A 118 2.90 1.66 -14.86
CA GLN A 118 2.33 2.45 -15.96
C GLN A 118 1.88 1.61 -17.16
N ASN A 119 2.45 0.41 -17.33
CA ASN A 119 2.08 -0.55 -18.38
C ASN A 119 1.01 -1.54 -17.90
N LEU A 120 0.39 -1.27 -16.74
CA LEU A 120 -0.61 -2.10 -16.07
C LEU A 120 -0.12 -3.51 -15.70
N ASN A 121 1.20 -3.70 -15.58
CA ASN A 121 1.74 -4.92 -15.00
C ASN A 121 1.53 -4.89 -13.49
N ILE A 122 1.23 -6.06 -12.92
CA ILE A 122 0.83 -6.19 -11.52
C ILE A 122 1.96 -6.82 -10.73
N TYR A 123 2.40 -6.14 -9.69
CA TYR A 123 3.38 -6.63 -8.72
C TYR A 123 2.67 -7.03 -7.44
N ILE A 124 2.97 -8.20 -6.88
CA ILE A 124 2.34 -8.71 -5.66
C ILE A 124 3.42 -9.24 -4.72
N SER A 125 3.36 -8.82 -3.46
CA SER A 125 4.19 -9.40 -2.40
C SER A 125 3.55 -10.68 -1.88
N GLU A 126 4.26 -11.80 -2.00
CA GLU A 126 3.86 -13.09 -1.43
C GLU A 126 4.69 -13.35 -0.18
N TYR A 127 4.12 -13.02 0.99
CA TYR A 127 4.87 -12.91 2.24
C TYR A 127 5.32 -14.28 2.79
N ASP A 128 4.54 -15.35 2.60
CA ASP A 128 4.95 -16.70 3.01
C ASP A 128 6.05 -17.26 2.09
N ASN A 129 6.08 -16.80 0.84
CA ASN A 129 7.07 -17.20 -0.16
C ASN A 129 8.29 -16.26 -0.22
N ASN A 130 8.33 -15.23 0.65
CA ASN A 130 9.38 -14.21 0.72
C ASN A 130 9.78 -13.64 -0.66
N ARG A 131 8.80 -13.43 -1.54
CA ARG A 131 9.03 -13.00 -2.92
C ARG A 131 8.07 -11.91 -3.38
N ILE A 132 8.50 -11.18 -4.40
CA ILE A 132 7.61 -10.32 -5.19
C ILE A 132 7.57 -10.86 -6.60
N LYS A 133 6.35 -11.08 -7.11
CA LYS A 133 6.11 -11.50 -8.49
C LYS A 133 5.49 -10.38 -9.29
N LYS A 134 5.87 -10.28 -10.57
CA LYS A 134 5.30 -9.37 -11.58
C LYS A 134 4.52 -10.19 -12.60
N TRP A 135 3.25 -9.87 -12.81
CA TRP A 135 2.40 -10.41 -13.87
C TRP A 135 2.29 -9.42 -15.01
N LEU A 136 2.42 -9.94 -16.23
CA LEU A 136 2.58 -9.12 -17.43
C LEU A 136 1.24 -8.83 -18.11
N LYS A 137 0.85 -7.55 -18.21
CA LYS A 137 -0.41 -7.15 -18.84
C LYS A 137 -0.52 -7.64 -20.28
N HIS A 138 0.55 -7.51 -21.07
CA HIS A 138 0.56 -7.89 -22.49
C HIS A 138 0.35 -9.39 -22.74
N THR A 139 0.39 -10.21 -21.69
CA THR A 139 0.11 -11.65 -21.73
C THR A 139 -1.29 -11.98 -21.21
N ASN A 140 -2.13 -10.96 -20.99
CA ASN A 140 -3.37 -11.06 -20.22
C ASN A 140 -3.13 -11.69 -18.83
N TYR A 141 -2.01 -11.34 -18.20
CA TYR A 141 -1.60 -11.84 -16.88
C TYR A 141 -1.42 -13.37 -16.80
N THR A 142 -1.23 -14.06 -17.92
CA THR A 142 -0.93 -15.50 -17.93
C THR A 142 0.52 -15.81 -17.60
N ILE A 143 1.43 -14.85 -17.84
CA ILE A 143 2.86 -14.98 -17.51
C ILE A 143 3.18 -14.13 -16.28
N SER A 144 3.93 -14.75 -15.37
CA SER A 144 4.48 -14.10 -14.19
C SER A 144 5.98 -14.37 -14.06
N ILE A 145 6.72 -13.37 -13.62
CA ILE A 145 8.15 -13.48 -13.31
C ILE A 145 8.40 -13.14 -11.85
N THR A 146 9.30 -13.85 -11.19
CA THR A 146 9.76 -13.49 -9.86
C THR A 146 10.80 -12.38 -9.98
N VAL A 147 10.50 -11.20 -9.45
CA VAL A 147 11.38 -10.01 -9.52
C VAL A 147 12.21 -9.82 -8.27
N ILE A 148 11.75 -10.35 -7.13
CA ILE A 148 12.45 -10.34 -5.84
C ILE A 148 12.27 -11.68 -5.15
N GLY A 149 13.32 -12.19 -4.51
CA GLY A 149 13.32 -13.49 -3.85
C GLY A 149 13.40 -14.65 -4.84
N ASN A 150 13.71 -15.85 -4.35
CA ASN A 150 13.91 -17.03 -5.20
C ASN A 150 12.78 -18.05 -5.07
N GLY A 151 11.72 -17.72 -4.31
CA GLY A 151 10.55 -18.55 -4.13
C GLY A 151 10.74 -19.80 -3.28
N TRP A 152 11.98 -20.28 -3.09
CA TRP A 152 12.37 -21.31 -2.11
C TRP A 152 13.65 -20.85 -1.40
N ASP A 153 13.55 -20.65 -0.09
CA ASP A 153 14.69 -20.34 0.73
C ASP A 153 14.98 -21.52 1.65
N TYR A 154 15.61 -22.58 1.13
CA TYR A 154 16.29 -23.58 1.98
C TYR A 154 17.56 -22.97 2.65
N TYR A 155 18.02 -21.80 2.18
CA TYR A 155 19.18 -21.06 2.72
C TYR A 155 18.89 -19.61 3.15
N GLY A 156 17.63 -19.27 3.45
CA GLY A 156 17.25 -18.09 4.24
C GLY A 156 17.80 -16.74 3.75
N ASN A 157 17.16 -16.11 2.75
CA ASN A 157 17.25 -14.65 2.64
C ASN A 157 16.40 -14.03 3.76
N TYR A 158 16.90 -14.07 5.00
CA TYR A 158 16.24 -13.50 6.19
C TYR A 158 15.88 -12.01 5.99
N LEU A 159 16.55 -11.33 5.06
CA LEU A 159 16.27 -9.98 4.59
C LEU A 159 14.83 -9.79 4.10
N LEU A 160 14.26 -10.77 3.38
CA LEU A 160 12.93 -10.68 2.75
C LEU A 160 11.83 -11.36 3.57
N SER A 161 12.15 -11.86 4.76
CA SER A 161 11.17 -12.52 5.62
C SER A 161 10.01 -11.57 5.97
N ASN A 162 8.77 -11.97 5.69
CA ASN A 162 7.56 -11.17 5.92
C ASN A 162 7.54 -9.85 5.13
N LEU A 163 7.38 -9.95 3.80
CA LEU A 163 7.18 -8.78 2.95
C LEU A 163 5.85 -8.10 3.27
N ASP A 164 5.91 -6.94 3.92
CA ASP A 164 4.73 -6.19 4.33
C ASP A 164 4.27 -5.25 3.22
N LYS A 165 5.04 -4.18 2.97
CA LYS A 165 4.75 -3.15 1.98
C LYS A 165 5.96 -2.92 1.09
N PHE A 166 5.71 -2.59 -0.16
CA PHE A 166 6.74 -2.19 -1.09
C PHE A 166 6.28 -0.97 -1.90
N TYR A 167 7.22 -0.36 -2.62
CA TYR A 167 7.00 0.75 -3.53
C TYR A 167 7.82 0.54 -4.79
N LEU A 168 7.25 0.88 -5.94
CA LEU A 168 7.91 0.78 -7.23
C LEU A 168 8.29 2.18 -7.71
N ASP A 169 9.59 2.43 -7.79
CA ASP A 169 10.16 3.53 -8.55
C ASP A 169 10.39 3.03 -9.97
N GLU A 170 9.38 3.22 -10.83
CA GLU A 170 9.41 2.78 -12.22
C GLU A 170 10.51 3.46 -13.03
N LYS A 171 10.80 4.74 -12.74
CA LYS A 171 11.78 5.52 -13.50
C LYS A 171 13.18 4.98 -13.34
N ASN A 172 13.54 4.57 -12.13
CA ASN A 172 14.86 4.04 -11.82
C ASN A 172 14.88 2.51 -11.71
N GLU A 173 13.77 1.85 -12.06
CA GLU A 173 13.58 0.41 -11.97
C GLU A 173 13.96 -0.16 -10.59
N ILE A 174 13.50 0.50 -9.52
CA ILE A 174 13.80 0.10 -8.14
C ILE A 174 12.51 -0.26 -7.40
N ILE A 175 12.57 -1.32 -6.61
CA ILE A 175 11.57 -1.59 -5.58
C ILE A 175 12.17 -1.28 -4.21
N TYR A 176 11.46 -0.47 -3.44
CA TYR A 176 11.73 -0.25 -2.02
C TYR A 176 10.82 -1.15 -1.20
N ILE A 177 11.40 -1.95 -0.32
CA ILE A 177 10.67 -2.87 0.54
C ILE A 177 10.80 -2.37 1.96
N VAL A 178 9.70 -2.26 2.67
CA VAL A 178 9.71 -1.97 4.10
C VAL A 178 9.40 -3.25 4.85
N ASN A 179 10.36 -3.70 5.65
CA ASN A 179 10.23 -4.87 6.48
C ASN A 179 10.07 -4.44 7.93
N PHE A 180 8.84 -4.48 8.45
CA PHE A 180 8.54 -3.97 9.79
C PHE A 180 9.15 -4.85 10.87
N LYS A 181 9.12 -6.17 10.68
CA LYS A 181 9.68 -7.14 11.64
C LYS A 181 11.20 -7.05 11.76
N LYS A 182 11.88 -6.71 10.67
CA LYS A 182 13.33 -6.48 10.69
C LYS A 182 13.68 -5.03 10.98
N SER A 183 12.74 -4.09 10.89
CA SER A 183 12.97 -2.66 11.07
C SER A 183 14.00 -2.10 10.07
N HIS A 184 13.89 -2.54 8.82
CA HIS A 184 14.77 -2.17 7.71
C HIS A 184 13.98 -1.71 6.49
N ILE A 185 14.61 -0.86 5.68
CA ILE A 185 14.18 -0.56 4.31
C ILE A 185 15.24 -1.12 3.36
N ILE A 186 14.78 -1.93 2.42
CA ILE A 186 15.62 -2.57 1.41
C ILE A 186 15.36 -1.91 0.07
N LYS A 187 16.42 -1.49 -0.61
CA LYS A 187 16.41 -1.03 -1.99
C LYS A 187 16.76 -2.22 -2.89
N TRP A 188 15.92 -2.49 -3.86
CA TRP A 188 16.09 -3.60 -4.80
C TRP A 188 16.05 -3.11 -6.24
N ARG A 189 17.17 -3.15 -6.94
CA ARG A 189 17.20 -2.79 -8.38
C ARG A 189 16.68 -3.96 -9.22
N LEU A 190 15.71 -3.69 -10.07
CA LEU A 190 15.24 -4.61 -11.10
C LEU A 190 16.29 -4.70 -12.21
N GLY A 191 16.30 -5.79 -12.98
CA GLY A 191 17.14 -5.93 -14.18
C GLY A 191 18.61 -6.33 -13.96
N ASN A 192 19.11 -6.35 -12.72
CA ASN A 192 20.50 -6.78 -12.45
C ASN A 192 20.65 -8.30 -12.39
N GLU A 193 21.76 -8.82 -12.92
CA GLU A 193 22.20 -10.22 -12.76
C GLU A 193 22.38 -10.60 -11.29
N LYS A 194 22.71 -9.62 -10.44
CA LYS A 194 22.77 -9.76 -8.98
C LYS A 194 21.43 -9.38 -8.35
N ARG A 195 20.59 -10.41 -8.15
CA ARG A 195 19.32 -10.38 -7.40
C ARG A 195 19.55 -10.18 -5.89
N THR A 196 20.25 -9.11 -5.49
CA THR A 196 20.56 -8.84 -4.08
C THR A 196 20.10 -7.43 -3.69
N GLY A 197 19.23 -7.35 -2.68
CA GLY A 197 18.80 -6.09 -2.10
C GLY A 197 19.87 -5.44 -1.22
N GLU A 198 19.84 -4.11 -1.16
CA GLU A 198 20.70 -3.28 -0.32
C GLU A 198 19.88 -2.73 0.85
N ILE A 199 20.30 -2.95 2.10
CA ILE A 199 19.70 -2.26 3.24
C ILE A 199 20.12 -0.79 3.15
N ILE A 200 19.17 0.10 2.90
CA ILE A 200 19.43 1.55 2.83
C ILE A 200 19.09 2.26 4.13
N TYR A 201 18.30 1.62 5.00
CA TYR A 201 17.97 2.15 6.31
C TYR A 201 17.70 1.02 7.32
N SER A 202 18.21 1.17 8.53
CA SER A 202 18.03 0.27 9.66
C SER A 202 17.83 1.07 10.93
N ASN A 203 16.67 0.97 11.57
CA ASN A 203 16.45 1.60 12.86
C ASN A 203 15.20 1.03 13.54
N GLN A 204 15.26 0.83 14.86
CA GLN A 204 14.14 0.36 15.69
C GLN A 204 12.88 1.24 15.59
N ILE A 205 13.00 2.48 15.12
CA ILE A 205 11.84 3.34 14.84
C ILE A 205 10.92 2.77 13.75
N LEU A 206 11.42 1.83 12.93
CA LEU A 206 10.62 1.07 11.97
C LEU A 206 9.94 -0.17 12.56
N SER A 207 10.16 -0.46 13.84
CA SER A 207 9.37 -1.48 14.54
C SER A 207 7.92 -1.01 14.62
N SER A 208 6.93 -1.89 14.43
CA SER A 208 5.51 -1.53 14.61
C SER A 208 5.03 -0.31 13.79
N VAL A 209 5.57 -0.15 12.59
CA VAL A 209 5.06 0.82 11.61
C VAL A 209 3.66 0.41 11.20
N LEU A 210 2.73 1.36 11.27
CA LEU A 210 1.32 1.18 10.95
C LEU A 210 0.97 1.72 9.55
N GLY A 211 1.97 2.25 8.84
CA GLY A 211 1.81 2.68 7.45
C GLY A 211 3.06 3.34 6.90
N VAL A 212 3.18 3.25 5.59
CA VAL A 212 4.26 3.87 4.82
C VAL A 212 3.70 4.40 3.50
N THR A 213 4.22 5.52 3.04
CA THR A 213 3.92 6.05 1.71
C THR A 213 5.13 6.80 1.15
N PHE A 214 5.13 7.01 -0.15
CA PHE A 214 6.23 7.59 -0.90
C PHE A 214 5.73 8.82 -1.66
N ASP A 215 6.62 9.77 -1.91
CA ASP A 215 6.36 10.86 -2.85
C ASP A 215 7.24 10.77 -4.12
N CYS A 216 6.96 11.64 -5.08
CA CYS A 216 7.72 11.74 -6.34
C CYS A 216 9.15 12.26 -6.15
N ASN A 217 9.51 12.75 -4.97
CA ASN A 217 10.84 13.26 -4.62
C ASN A 217 11.69 12.20 -3.89
N MET A 218 11.25 10.94 -3.90
CA MET A 218 11.90 9.80 -3.24
C MET A 218 12.04 9.96 -1.73
N ASN A 219 11.03 10.55 -1.10
CA ASN A 219 10.88 10.50 0.34
C ASN A 219 10.00 9.33 0.74
N ILE A 220 10.39 8.63 1.80
CA ILE A 220 9.59 7.64 2.50
C ILE A 220 9.01 8.29 3.74
N TYR A 221 7.71 8.29 3.86
CA TYR A 221 7.00 8.73 5.06
C TYR A 221 6.47 7.52 5.79
N PHE A 222 6.67 7.46 7.09
CA PHE A 222 6.14 6.38 7.91
C PHE A 222 5.73 6.89 9.29
N PHE A 223 4.82 6.15 9.92
CA PHE A 223 4.47 6.35 11.33
C PHE A 223 4.54 5.03 12.08
N ASN A 224 5.05 5.12 13.29
CA ASN A 224 5.13 4.01 14.23
C ASN A 224 4.08 4.23 15.33
N SER A 225 3.34 3.17 15.69
CA SER A 225 2.37 3.19 16.79
C SER A 225 2.92 3.70 18.13
N SER A 226 4.21 3.47 18.39
CA SER A 226 4.93 3.93 19.59
C SER A 226 5.52 5.33 19.45
N SER A 227 5.51 5.90 18.23
CA SER A 227 6.05 7.23 17.98
C SER A 227 5.00 8.33 18.10
N ASP A 228 5.46 9.50 18.51
CA ASP A 228 4.68 10.73 18.63
C ASP A 228 4.58 11.50 17.30
N GLY A 229 4.85 10.86 16.14
CA GLY A 229 4.85 11.58 14.88
C GLY A 229 4.95 10.78 13.59
N ILE A 230 5.06 11.52 12.48
CA ILE A 230 5.44 10.99 11.17
C ILE A 230 6.90 11.36 10.90
N TYR A 231 7.65 10.38 10.41
CA TYR A 231 9.03 10.53 9.99
C TYR A 231 9.11 10.52 8.48
N GLN A 232 10.06 11.29 7.97
CA GLN A 232 10.43 11.33 6.57
C GLN A 232 11.88 10.86 6.46
N ILE A 233 12.14 9.90 5.57
CA ILE A 233 13.48 9.51 5.12
C ILE A 233 13.62 9.97 3.68
N ASN A 234 14.57 10.84 3.40
CA ASN A 234 14.96 11.13 2.02
C ASN A 234 15.97 10.08 1.57
N ILE A 235 15.62 9.31 0.54
CA ILE A 235 16.44 8.17 0.10
C ILE A 235 17.74 8.64 -0.60
N LEU A 236 17.76 9.85 -1.17
CA LEU A 236 18.95 10.39 -1.84
C LEU A 236 20.02 10.86 -0.84
N THR A 237 19.59 11.51 0.23
CA THR A 237 20.51 12.09 1.23
C THR A 237 20.70 11.19 2.44
N ASN A 238 19.92 10.12 2.55
CA ASN A 238 19.81 9.26 3.73
C ASN A 238 19.52 10.04 5.03
N GLN A 239 18.87 11.20 4.90
CA GLN A 239 18.49 12.03 6.04
C GLN A 239 17.11 11.62 6.54
N ILE A 240 17.01 11.48 7.86
CA ILE A 240 15.74 11.31 8.56
C ILE A 240 15.40 12.59 9.32
N ARG A 241 14.11 12.96 9.28
CA ARG A 241 13.55 13.98 10.16
C ARG A 241 12.14 13.62 10.57
N LYS A 242 11.74 14.02 11.78
CA LYS A 242 10.33 14.05 12.17
C LYS A 242 9.68 15.27 11.53
N ILE A 243 8.60 15.07 10.79
CA ILE A 243 7.89 16.14 10.08
C ILE A 243 6.56 16.51 10.74
N VAL A 244 6.01 15.62 11.57
CA VAL A 244 4.76 15.83 12.30
C VAL A 244 4.97 15.37 13.73
N THR A 245 4.51 16.16 14.70
CA THR A 245 4.43 15.77 16.12
C THR A 245 2.96 15.86 16.54
N TRP A 246 2.37 14.75 16.97
CA TRP A 246 0.92 14.64 17.21
C TRP A 246 0.43 15.59 18.31
N THR A 247 1.14 15.59 19.45
CA THR A 247 0.75 16.33 20.66
C THR A 247 1.09 17.80 20.59
N ALA A 248 2.21 18.17 19.95
CA ALA A 248 2.66 19.56 19.89
C ALA A 248 1.91 20.39 18.83
N ASN A 249 1.55 19.77 17.70
CA ASN A 249 1.02 20.52 16.56
C ASN A 249 -0.50 20.39 16.38
N TYR A 250 -1.12 19.31 16.89
CA TYR A 250 -2.50 18.96 16.52
C TYR A 250 -3.38 18.44 17.68
N ASN A 251 -2.86 18.30 18.90
CA ASN A 251 -3.58 17.66 20.03
C ASN A 251 -4.16 16.26 19.70
N ILE A 252 -3.54 15.52 18.77
CA ILE A 252 -3.95 14.16 18.40
C ILE A 252 -3.21 13.18 19.32
N GLN A 253 -3.92 12.18 19.85
CA GLN A 253 -3.27 11.06 20.55
C GLN A 253 -2.77 10.06 19.49
N SER A 254 -1.51 9.64 19.53
CA SER A 254 -0.97 8.69 18.53
C SER A 254 -1.81 7.41 18.39
N LYS A 255 -2.43 6.96 19.50
CA LYS A 255 -3.26 5.74 19.56
C LYS A 255 -4.57 5.82 18.77
N SER A 256 -5.07 7.02 18.47
CA SER A 256 -6.29 7.16 17.67
C SER A 256 -6.03 7.03 16.17
N ILE A 257 -4.78 7.09 15.72
CA ILE A 257 -4.44 7.09 14.30
C ILE A 257 -4.44 5.67 13.75
N GLN A 258 -5.31 5.44 12.77
CA GLN A 258 -5.46 4.13 12.11
C GLN A 258 -4.77 4.09 10.75
N GLY A 259 -4.21 5.21 10.30
CA GLY A 259 -3.34 5.29 9.14
C GLY A 259 -3.32 6.65 8.48
N PHE A 260 -2.54 6.76 7.41
CA PHE A 260 -2.30 8.00 6.69
C PHE A 260 -1.91 7.76 5.23
N LYS A 261 -1.99 8.80 4.41
CA LYS A 261 -1.46 8.82 3.04
C LYS A 261 -1.04 10.23 2.65
N PHE A 262 -0.08 10.36 1.74
CA PHE A 262 0.21 11.62 1.08
C PHE A 262 -0.41 11.64 -0.32
N ASP A 263 -0.93 12.79 -0.78
CA ASP A 263 -1.23 12.99 -2.21
C ASP A 263 0.01 13.42 -3.00
N SER A 264 -0.16 13.56 -4.32
CA SER A 264 0.88 14.01 -5.25
C SER A 264 1.37 15.44 -4.98
N PHE A 265 0.63 16.24 -4.21
CA PHE A 265 0.99 17.60 -3.83
C PHE A 265 1.70 17.67 -2.47
N GLY A 266 1.87 16.53 -1.79
CA GLY A 266 2.50 16.44 -0.48
C GLY A 266 1.54 16.77 0.68
N ASN A 267 0.23 16.82 0.44
CA ASN A 267 -0.73 16.94 1.54
C ASN A 267 -0.84 15.61 2.28
N LEU A 268 -0.78 15.68 3.61
CA LEU A 268 -0.95 14.53 4.48
C LEU A 268 -2.43 14.33 4.82
N TYR A 269 -2.95 13.13 4.57
CA TYR A 269 -4.27 12.66 4.96
C TYR A 269 -4.16 11.70 6.13
N LEU A 270 -4.92 11.94 7.19
CA LEU A 270 -4.93 11.11 8.41
C LEU A 270 -6.32 10.53 8.66
N HIS A 271 -6.39 9.27 9.09
CA HIS A 271 -7.59 8.67 9.67
C HIS A 271 -7.39 8.53 11.19
N ILE A 272 -8.32 9.10 11.95
CA ILE A 272 -8.26 9.20 13.41
C ILE A 272 -9.60 8.71 13.99
N MET A 273 -9.55 7.93 15.07
CA MET A 273 -10.71 7.41 15.82
C MET A 273 -10.88 8.01 17.20
#